data_AF-A0A8A1UPJ1-F1
#
_entry.id   AF-A0A8A1UPJ1-F1
#
_cell.length_a   1.000
_cell.length_b   1.000
_cell.length_c   1.000
_cell.angle_alpha   90.00
_cell.angle_beta   90.00
_cell.angle_gamma   90.00
#
_symmetry.space_group_name_H-M   'P 1'
#
loop_
_entity.id
_entity.type
_entity.pdbx_description
1 polymer ?
#
loop_
_entity_poly.entity_id
_entity_poly.type
_entity_poly.pdbx_seq_one_letter_code
_entity_poly.pdbx_strand_id
1 'polypeptide(L)'
;MSRKPRPVTVTVRVLGGRHELALRGVTRQDDSFRIGYTITPPLPDDAEGGTVLPVLEAEDDLGNEYSDRGGAYGTSDDGSHTDGTLTAQPALPEGARSVAVRVTFLRGGEEYSYEVALDVPPAAPQRAKRVSPGP
;
A
#
# COMPACT_ATOMS: atom_id res chain seq x y z
N MET A 1 3.98 9.03 28.12
CA MET A 1 3.96 9.57 26.75
C MET A 1 4.25 8.41 25.79
N SER A 2 3.24 7.82 25.15
CA SER A 2 3.48 6.77 24.14
C SER A 2 4.11 7.39 22.90
N ARG A 3 5.34 6.99 22.56
CA ARG A 3 5.86 7.21 21.21
C ARG A 3 4.93 6.48 20.25
N LYS A 4 4.24 7.20 19.37
CA LYS A 4 3.57 6.56 18.22
C LYS A 4 4.67 5.75 17.50
N PRO A 5 4.46 4.45 17.21
CA PRO A 5 5.40 3.72 16.39
C PRO A 5 5.62 4.49 15.10
N ARG A 6 6.87 4.74 14.73
CA ARG A 6 7.19 5.33 13.43
C ARG A 6 6.84 4.25 12.41
N PRO A 7 5.96 4.52 11.43
CA PRO A 7 5.68 3.52 10.40
C PRO A 7 6.99 3.12 9.75
N VAL A 8 7.22 1.81 9.65
CA VAL A 8 8.37 1.27 8.96
C VAL A 8 8.16 1.54 7.47
N THR A 9 9.07 2.30 6.88
CA THR A 9 9.09 2.50 5.44
C THR A 9 10.01 1.47 4.83
N VAL A 10 9.53 0.74 3.83
CA VAL A 10 10.37 -0.15 3.02
C VAL A 10 10.61 0.50 1.66
N THR A 11 11.86 0.45 1.23
CA THR A 11 12.32 1.14 0.03
C THR A 11 12.90 0.15 -0.98
N VAL A 12 12.50 0.24 -2.24
CA VAL A 12 12.97 -0.61 -3.34
C VAL A 12 13.25 0.23 -4.59
N ARG A 13 14.32 -0.12 -5.31
CA ARG A 13 14.62 0.47 -6.62
C ARG A 13 13.79 -0.19 -7.70
N VAL A 14 13.05 0.61 -8.46
CA VAL A 14 12.06 0.15 -9.46
C VAL A 14 12.31 0.75 -10.84
N LEU A 15 11.62 0.23 -11.86
CA LEU A 15 11.64 0.70 -13.25
C LEU A 15 13.05 0.81 -13.84
N GLY A 16 13.82 -0.29 -13.70
CA GLY A 16 15.22 -0.35 -14.11
C GLY A 16 16.18 0.38 -13.17
N GLY A 17 15.77 0.60 -11.92
CA GLY A 17 16.58 1.23 -10.89
C GLY A 17 16.67 2.76 -10.99
N ARG A 18 15.84 3.36 -11.84
CA ARG A 18 15.78 4.82 -12.06
C ARG A 18 14.88 5.52 -11.06
N HIS A 19 13.98 4.79 -10.42
CA HIS A 19 13.08 5.30 -9.41
C HIS A 19 13.25 4.52 -8.11
N GLU A 20 12.95 5.18 -7.01
CA GLU A 20 12.89 4.62 -5.68
C GLU A 20 11.43 4.64 -5.21
N LEU A 21 10.86 3.47 -4.99
CA LEU A 21 9.54 3.28 -4.38
C LEU A 21 9.72 3.13 -2.88
N ALA A 22 9.07 3.99 -2.10
CA ALA A 22 9.01 3.94 -0.65
C ALA A 22 7.57 3.64 -0.20
N LEU A 23 7.32 2.46 0.36
CA LEU A 23 6.02 2.04 0.90
C LEU A 23 5.94 2.42 2.37
N ARG A 24 4.93 3.22 2.74
CA ARG A 24 4.81 3.93 4.04
C ARG A 24 3.97 3.18 5.10
N GLY A 25 3.80 1.88 4.92
CA GLY A 25 3.09 0.98 5.84
C GLY A 25 1.62 0.73 5.50
N VAL A 26 1.05 -0.29 6.16
CA VAL A 26 -0.31 -0.79 5.93
C VAL A 26 -1.32 -0.08 6.83
N THR A 27 -2.48 0.30 6.28
CA THR A 27 -3.63 0.84 7.01
C THR A 27 -4.84 -0.08 6.85
N ARG A 28 -5.33 -0.67 7.94
CA ARG A 28 -6.55 -1.49 7.95
C ARG A 28 -7.80 -0.65 7.70
N GLN A 29 -8.75 -1.19 6.95
CA GLN A 29 -10.10 -0.65 6.77
C GLN A 29 -11.13 -1.76 6.99
N ASP A 30 -12.42 -1.42 6.98
CA ASP A 30 -13.49 -2.37 7.29
C ASP A 30 -13.65 -3.45 6.20
N ASP A 31 -13.41 -3.12 4.93
CA ASP A 31 -13.59 -4.00 3.77
C ASP A 31 -12.30 -4.26 2.96
N SER A 32 -11.20 -3.61 3.34
CA SER A 32 -9.95 -3.54 2.57
C SER A 32 -8.77 -3.14 3.45
N PHE A 33 -7.59 -2.99 2.85
CA PHE A 33 -6.48 -2.26 3.45
C PHE A 33 -5.78 -1.39 2.41
N ARG A 34 -5.06 -0.38 2.89
CA ARG A 34 -4.33 0.58 2.05
C ARG A 34 -2.85 0.59 2.35
N ILE A 35 -2.07 0.82 1.31
CA ILE A 35 -0.63 1.07 1.41
C ILE A 35 -0.36 2.42 0.76
N GLY A 36 0.11 3.39 1.55
CA GLY A 36 0.60 4.65 1.02
C GLY A 36 2.01 4.49 0.45
N TYR A 37 2.34 5.20 -0.61
CA TYR A 37 3.68 5.14 -1.19
C TYR A 37 4.14 6.49 -1.74
N THR A 38 5.47 6.61 -1.91
CA THR A 38 6.08 7.65 -2.74
C THR A 38 7.07 7.08 -3.73
N ILE A 39 7.21 7.75 -4.88
CA ILE A 39 8.19 7.39 -5.92
C ILE A 39 9.04 8.60 -6.25
N THR A 40 10.37 8.45 -6.18
CA THR A 40 11.35 9.51 -6.48
C THR A 40 12.39 9.02 -7.50
N PRO A 41 12.70 9.76 -8.59
CA PRO A 41 11.99 10.95 -9.09
C PRO A 41 10.52 10.64 -9.44
N PRO A 42 9.65 11.66 -9.64
CA PRO A 42 8.24 11.43 -9.94
C PRO A 42 8.08 10.56 -11.19
N LEU A 43 7.01 9.77 -11.21
CA LEU A 43 6.56 9.08 -12.41
C LEU A 43 6.20 10.11 -13.50
N PRO A 44 6.47 9.81 -14.78
CA PRO A 44 6.08 10.69 -15.87
C PRO A 44 4.55 10.80 -15.98
N ASP A 45 4.02 12.02 -16.08
CA ASP A 45 2.57 12.29 -16.05
C ASP A 45 1.91 12.34 -17.44
N ASP A 46 2.63 12.53 -18.57
CA ASP A 46 1.97 12.55 -19.89
C ASP A 46 2.82 12.32 -21.17
N ALA A 47 2.06 11.84 -22.18
CA ALA A 47 2.20 11.72 -23.64
C ALA A 47 3.26 10.78 -24.25
N GLU A 48 4.56 10.96 -24.04
CA GLU A 48 5.55 10.24 -24.88
C GLU A 48 6.06 8.93 -24.24
N GLY A 49 5.85 8.77 -22.92
CA GLY A 49 6.40 7.66 -22.14
C GLY A 49 5.39 6.60 -21.67
N GLY A 50 4.09 6.83 -21.90
CA GLY A 50 2.98 6.00 -21.42
C GLY A 50 2.69 6.16 -19.92
N THR A 51 1.40 6.20 -19.55
CA THR A 51 0.95 6.19 -18.15
C THR A 51 1.53 4.97 -17.42
N VAL A 52 2.14 5.21 -16.26
CA VAL A 52 2.66 4.15 -15.39
C VAL A 52 1.63 3.85 -14.31
N LEU A 53 1.02 2.65 -14.36
CA LEU A 53 -0.02 2.24 -13.42
C LEU A 53 0.54 1.18 -12.46
N PRO A 54 0.68 1.46 -11.17
CA PRO A 54 0.99 0.43 -10.18
C PRO A 54 -0.28 -0.34 -9.81
N VAL A 55 -0.19 -1.66 -9.83
CA VAL A 55 -1.20 -2.60 -9.34
C VAL A 55 -0.57 -3.49 -8.26
N LEU A 56 -1.38 -4.07 -7.38
CA LEU A 56 -0.90 -4.91 -6.29
C LEU A 56 -1.52 -6.32 -6.29
N GLU A 57 -0.73 -7.29 -5.87
CA GLU A 57 -1.20 -8.57 -5.34
C GLU A 57 -0.55 -8.77 -3.97
N ALA A 58 -1.21 -9.49 -3.07
CA ALA A 58 -0.67 -9.70 -1.74
C ALA A 58 -1.10 -11.02 -1.10
N GLU A 59 -0.26 -11.53 -0.20
CA GLU A 59 -0.54 -12.69 0.66
C GLU A 59 -0.12 -12.36 2.10
N ASP A 60 -0.94 -12.67 3.10
CA ASP A 60 -0.59 -12.50 4.52
C ASP A 60 0.12 -13.72 5.13
N ASP A 61 0.61 -13.59 6.37
CA ASP A 61 1.25 -14.67 7.12
C ASP A 61 0.31 -15.83 7.54
N LEU A 62 -0.98 -15.71 7.22
CA LEU A 62 -1.99 -16.75 7.45
C LEU A 62 -2.40 -17.45 6.14
N GLY A 63 -1.82 -17.05 5.00
CA GLY A 63 -2.10 -17.61 3.68
C GLY A 63 -3.35 -17.03 3.00
N ASN A 64 -3.85 -15.87 3.43
CA ASN A 64 -4.94 -15.18 2.75
C ASN A 64 -4.40 -14.36 1.59
N GLU A 65 -5.05 -14.44 0.44
CA GLU A 65 -4.71 -13.69 -0.77
C GLU A 65 -5.56 -12.43 -0.91
N TYR A 66 -4.96 -11.41 -1.54
CA TYR A 66 -5.56 -10.11 -1.75
C TYR A 66 -5.29 -9.58 -3.15
N SER A 67 -6.30 -8.98 -3.75
CA SER A 67 -6.22 -8.39 -5.08
C SER A 67 -6.38 -6.88 -5.02
N ASP A 68 -5.79 -6.21 -6.00
CA ASP A 68 -5.94 -4.78 -6.21
C ASP A 68 -7.42 -4.36 -6.36
N ARG A 69 -7.75 -3.24 -5.73
CA ARG A 69 -9.03 -2.52 -5.86
C ARG A 69 -8.80 -1.10 -6.39
N GLY A 70 -7.63 -0.85 -6.96
CA GLY A 70 -7.19 0.44 -7.44
C GLY A 70 -6.64 1.35 -6.36
N GLY A 71 -6.49 2.61 -6.74
CA GLY A 71 -5.79 3.61 -5.96
C GLY A 71 -5.77 4.95 -6.68
N ALA A 72 -5.04 5.88 -6.11
CA ALA A 72 -4.81 7.17 -6.73
C ALA A 72 -3.33 7.53 -6.57
N TYR A 73 -2.81 8.28 -7.53
CA TYR A 73 -1.49 8.85 -7.46
C TYR A 73 -1.45 10.19 -8.18
N GLY A 74 -0.44 10.98 -7.86
CA GLY A 74 -0.19 12.25 -8.50
C GLY A 74 1.18 12.78 -8.14
N THR A 75 1.70 13.65 -9.00
CA THR A 75 2.92 14.39 -8.71
C THR A 75 2.69 15.30 -7.50
N SER A 76 3.66 15.36 -6.58
CA SER A 76 3.63 16.24 -5.40
C SER A 76 3.60 17.71 -5.80
N ASP A 77 3.09 18.58 -4.93
CA ASP A 77 2.96 20.02 -5.20
C ASP A 77 4.30 20.70 -5.57
N ASP A 78 5.41 20.20 -5.03
CA ASP A 78 6.76 20.68 -5.32
C ASP A 78 7.43 20.01 -6.52
N GLY A 79 6.74 19.06 -7.18
CA GLY A 79 7.23 18.32 -8.33
C GLY A 79 8.35 17.32 -8.03
N SER A 80 8.68 17.06 -6.76
CA SER A 80 9.85 16.27 -6.39
C SER A 80 9.62 14.75 -6.37
N HIS A 81 8.37 14.31 -6.28
CA HIS A 81 8.01 12.89 -6.22
C HIS A 81 6.56 12.64 -6.66
N THR A 82 6.20 11.38 -6.83
CA THR A 82 4.79 10.96 -6.94
C THR A 82 4.33 10.48 -5.56
N ASP A 83 3.22 11.00 -5.07
CA ASP A 83 2.46 10.43 -3.95
C ASP A 83 1.40 9.49 -4.50
N GLY A 84 1.17 8.37 -3.79
CA GLY A 84 0.07 7.49 -4.16
C GLY A 84 -0.40 6.56 -3.07
N THR A 85 -1.48 5.85 -3.37
CA THR A 85 -2.09 4.83 -2.52
C THR A 85 -2.45 3.62 -3.36
N LEU A 86 -2.19 2.44 -2.82
CA LEU A 86 -2.64 1.15 -3.31
C LEU A 86 -3.71 0.59 -2.35
N THR A 87 -4.80 0.04 -2.86
CA THR A 87 -5.89 -0.54 -2.05
C THR A 87 -6.08 -2.00 -2.40
N ALA A 88 -6.06 -2.86 -1.39
CA ALA A 88 -6.20 -4.31 -1.54
C ALA A 88 -7.47 -4.79 -0.84
N GLN A 89 -8.09 -5.84 -1.37
CA GLN A 89 -9.28 -6.47 -0.80
C GLN A 89 -9.17 -8.00 -0.80
N PRO A 90 -9.82 -8.71 0.14
CA PRO A 90 -10.67 -8.20 1.23
C PRO A 90 -9.89 -7.54 2.38
N ALA A 91 -10.58 -7.19 3.49
CA ALA A 91 -9.93 -6.69 4.70
C ALA A 91 -8.97 -7.73 5.32
N LEU A 92 -7.90 -7.25 5.95
CA LEU A 92 -6.97 -8.09 6.70
C LEU A 92 -7.65 -8.67 7.96
N PRO A 93 -7.51 -9.98 8.24
CA PRO A 93 -8.03 -10.57 9.47
C PRO A 93 -7.29 -10.00 10.69
N GLU A 94 -7.92 -10.03 11.87
CA GLU A 94 -7.33 -9.47 13.11
C GLU A 94 -5.97 -10.10 13.46
N GLY A 95 -5.76 -11.36 13.07
CA GLY A 95 -4.54 -12.11 13.34
C GLY A 95 -3.36 -11.83 12.41
N ALA A 96 -3.57 -11.21 11.24
CA ALA A 96 -2.50 -10.95 10.27
C ALA A 96 -1.45 -9.98 10.83
N ARG A 97 -0.18 -10.35 10.68
CA ARG A 97 0.99 -9.62 11.23
C ARG A 97 1.91 -9.09 10.15
N SER A 98 1.92 -9.72 8.98
CA SER A 98 2.70 -9.25 7.83
C SER A 98 1.98 -9.57 6.53
N VAL A 99 2.28 -8.81 5.50
CA VAL A 99 1.80 -9.05 4.14
C VAL A 99 2.97 -8.98 3.17
N ALA A 100 3.14 -10.03 2.36
CA ALA A 100 4.01 -10.02 1.19
C ALA A 100 3.24 -9.36 0.05
N VAL A 101 3.73 -8.22 -0.43
CA VAL A 101 3.09 -7.42 -1.47
C VAL A 101 3.93 -7.51 -2.73
N ARG A 102 3.30 -7.91 -3.83
CA ARG A 102 3.84 -7.78 -5.17
C ARG A 102 3.26 -6.52 -5.81
N VAL A 103 4.09 -5.50 -6.00
CA VAL A 103 3.73 -4.29 -6.75
C VAL A 103 4.19 -4.46 -8.17
N THR A 104 3.26 -4.41 -9.13
CA THR A 104 3.56 -4.48 -10.56
C THR A 104 3.27 -3.14 -11.21
N PHE A 105 4.27 -2.54 -11.85
CA PHE A 105 4.09 -1.35 -12.68
C PHE A 105 3.78 -1.76 -14.11
N LEU A 106 2.61 -1.33 -14.60
CA LEU A 106 2.17 -1.49 -15.98
C LEU A 106 2.58 -0.24 -16.77
N ARG A 107 3.34 -0.42 -17.84
CA ARG A 107 3.78 0.68 -18.70
C ARG A 107 3.88 0.23 -20.15
N GLY A 108 3.08 0.82 -21.03
CA GLY A 108 3.18 0.56 -22.48
C GLY A 108 3.00 -0.92 -22.87
N GLY A 109 2.25 -1.70 -22.08
CA GLY A 109 2.07 -3.15 -22.28
C GLY A 109 3.14 -4.03 -21.63
N GLU A 110 4.14 -3.44 -20.99
CA GLU A 110 5.16 -4.16 -20.20
C GLU A 110 4.82 -4.15 -18.71
N GLU A 111 5.29 -5.18 -18.01
CA GLU A 111 5.10 -5.36 -16.57
C GLU A 111 6.44 -5.39 -15.83
N TYR A 112 6.50 -4.67 -14.70
CA TYR A 112 7.68 -4.60 -13.85
C TYR A 112 7.27 -4.90 -12.40
N SER A 113 7.51 -6.12 -11.93
CA SER A 113 7.10 -6.57 -10.59
C SER A 113 8.21 -6.46 -9.55
N TYR A 114 7.82 -6.09 -8.32
CA TYR A 114 8.68 -5.97 -7.15
C TYR A 114 7.98 -6.53 -5.92
N GLU A 115 8.66 -7.40 -5.19
CA GLU A 115 8.12 -8.01 -3.97
C GLU A 115 8.67 -7.32 -2.73
N VAL A 116 7.78 -7.00 -1.79
CA VAL A 116 8.11 -6.32 -0.54
C VAL A 116 7.27 -6.89 0.59
N ALA A 117 7.90 -7.23 1.73
CA ALA A 117 7.18 -7.58 2.95
C ALA A 117 6.90 -6.32 3.78
N LEU A 118 5.67 -6.16 4.25
CA LEU A 118 5.25 -5.07 5.13
C LEU A 118 4.66 -5.61 6.42
N ASP A 119 4.97 -4.95 7.53
CA ASP A 119 4.31 -5.21 8.81
C ASP A 119 2.86 -4.72 8.77
N VAL A 120 1.95 -5.56 9.25
CA VAL A 120 0.53 -5.23 9.41
C VAL A 120 0.32 -4.71 10.84
N PRO A 121 -0.24 -3.49 11.02
CA PRO A 121 -0.54 -3.00 12.35
C PRO A 121 -1.60 -3.90 13.02
N PRO A 122 -1.57 -4.04 14.36
CA PRO A 122 -2.62 -4.78 15.07
C PRO A 122 -4.00 -4.15 14.81
N ALA A 123 -5.03 -4.98 14.77
CA ALA A 123 -6.40 -4.48 14.72
C ALA A 123 -6.67 -3.53 15.90
N ALA A 124 -7.34 -2.41 15.63
CA ALA A 124 -7.78 -1.53 16.72
C ALA A 124 -8.75 -2.31 17.61
N PRO A 125 -8.68 -2.17 18.94
CA PRO A 125 -9.63 -2.84 19.82
C PRO A 125 -11.05 -2.41 19.44
N GLN A 126 -11.90 -3.37 19.08
CA GLN A 126 -13.32 -3.11 18.90
C GLN A 126 -13.84 -2.53 20.21
N ARG A 127 -14.29 -1.26 20.20
CA ARG A 127 -15.01 -0.72 21.36
C ARG A 127 -16.23 -1.60 21.56
N ALA A 128 -16.25 -2.37 22.65
CA ALA A 128 -17.40 -3.16 23.04
C ALA A 128 -18.65 -2.26 22.97
N LYS A 129 -19.61 -2.61 22.10
CA LYS A 129 -20.92 -1.99 22.13
C LYS A 129 -21.46 -2.22 23.55
N ARG A 130 -21.58 -1.15 24.34
CA ARG A 130 -22.32 -1.20 25.60
C ARG A 130 -23.73 -1.64 25.22
N VAL A 131 -24.05 -2.89 25.51
CA VAL A 131 -25.43 -3.35 25.56
C VAL A 131 -25.99 -2.66 26.80
N SER A 132 -26.77 -1.61 26.60
CA SER A 132 -27.60 -1.06 27.66
C SER A 132 -28.55 -2.18 28.10
N PRO A 133 -28.60 -2.57 29.38
CA PRO A 133 -29.72 -3.37 29.85
C PRO A 133 -30.98 -2.51 29.66
N GLY A 134 -31.96 -3.05 28.92
CA GLY A 134 -33.28 -2.45 28.83
C GLY A 134 -33.97 -2.43 30.20
N PRO A 135 -35.00 -1.59 30.37
CA PRO A 135 -35.69 -1.39 31.64
C PRO A 135 -36.36 -2.65 32.18
#